data_AF-A0A3C0IMB1-F1
#
_entry.id   AF-A0A3C0IMB1-F1
#
_cell.length_a   1.000
_cell.length_b   1.000
_cell.length_c   1.000
_cell.angle_alpha   90.00
_cell.angle_beta   90.00
_cell.angle_gamma   90.00
#
_symmetry.space_group_name_H-M   'P 1'
#
loop_
_entity.id
_entity.type
_entity.pdbx_description
1 polymer ?
#
loop_
_entity_poly.entity_id
_entity_poly.type
_entity_poly.pdbx_seq_one_letter_code
_entity_poly.pdbx_strand_id
1 'polypeptide(L)'
;MPTKFSRETYLYWYELMQLIRQFELKAEEMYKMAGKIRGFFHAYVGQEAIAAGCMTATRHEDPFITAYRDHGWALAKGTSANACMAELYGKATGCAKGKGGSMHFFDVKNYFFGGHGIVGAQIGTGAG
;
A
#
# COMPACT_ATOMS: atom_id res chain seq x y z
N MET A 1 8.74 12.92 -29.37
CA MET A 1 8.97 14.04 -28.42
C MET A 1 9.96 13.56 -27.38
N PRO A 2 10.92 14.38 -26.94
CA PRO A 2 11.77 14.01 -25.80
C PRO A 2 10.90 13.86 -24.55
N THR A 3 11.09 12.79 -23.80
CA THR A 3 10.33 12.52 -22.59
C THR A 3 10.81 13.41 -21.45
N LYS A 4 9.89 13.93 -20.61
CA LYS A 4 10.23 14.83 -19.50
C LYS A 4 11.10 14.17 -18.42
N PHE A 5 10.93 12.86 -18.22
CA PHE A 5 11.65 12.07 -17.23
C PHE A 5 12.57 11.05 -17.88
N SER A 6 13.54 10.54 -17.11
CA SER A 6 14.48 9.50 -17.52
C SER A 6 13.77 8.18 -17.81
N ARG A 7 14.39 7.31 -18.62
CA ARG A 7 13.88 5.97 -18.89
C ARG A 7 13.74 5.16 -17.59
N GLU A 8 14.70 5.32 -16.70
CA GLU A 8 14.79 4.66 -15.39
C GLU A 8 13.60 5.04 -14.52
N THR A 9 13.21 6.31 -14.51
CA THR A 9 12.02 6.80 -13.80
C THR A 9 10.73 6.16 -14.34
N TYR A 10 10.56 6.11 -15.66
CA TYR A 10 9.37 5.49 -16.25
C TYR A 10 9.28 3.98 -15.97
N LEU A 11 10.42 3.28 -16.04
CA LEU A 11 10.48 1.85 -15.72
C LEU A 11 10.13 1.62 -14.25
N TYR A 12 10.71 2.40 -13.34
CA TYR A 12 10.38 2.32 -11.91
C TYR A 12 8.88 2.51 -11.65
N TRP A 13 8.27 3.56 -12.22
CA TRP A 13 6.84 3.79 -12.05
C TRP A 13 6.00 2.64 -12.62
N TYR A 14 6.36 2.15 -13.80
CA TYR A 14 5.65 1.04 -14.42
C TYR A 14 5.73 -0.23 -13.58
N GLU A 15 6.92 -0.62 -13.14
CA GLU A 15 7.15 -1.81 -12.32
C GLU A 15 6.42 -1.72 -10.98
N LEU A 16 6.46 -0.56 -10.31
CA LEU A 16 5.74 -0.36 -9.06
C LEU A 16 4.21 -0.39 -9.26
N MET A 17 3.69 0.24 -10.31
CA MET A 17 2.26 0.16 -10.63
C MET A 17 1.83 -1.28 -10.92
N GLN A 18 2.64 -2.04 -11.65
CA GLN A 18 2.37 -3.44 -11.95
C GLN A 18 2.43 -4.31 -10.68
N LEU A 19 3.40 -4.09 -9.80
CA LEU A 19 3.47 -4.78 -8.51
C LEU A 19 2.19 -4.56 -7.69
N ILE A 20 1.77 -3.30 -7.53
CA ILE A 20 0.55 -2.96 -6.78
C ILE A 20 -0.66 -3.61 -7.45
N ARG A 21 -0.84 -3.46 -8.77
CA ARG A 21 -1.97 -4.05 -9.51
C ARG A 21 -2.04 -5.57 -9.32
N GLN A 22 -0.92 -6.28 -9.50
CA GLN A 22 -0.91 -7.75 -9.40
C GLN A 22 -1.15 -8.22 -7.97
N PHE A 23 -0.58 -7.52 -6.98
CA PHE A 23 -0.87 -7.79 -5.57
C PHE A 23 -2.36 -7.64 -5.26
N GLU A 24 -2.96 -6.53 -5.67
CA GLU A 24 -4.37 -6.22 -5.42
C GLU A 24 -5.32 -7.21 -6.08
N LEU A 25 -5.07 -7.56 -7.35
CA LEU A 25 -5.88 -8.57 -8.05
C LEU A 25 -5.81 -9.93 -7.35
N LYS A 26 -4.61 -10.33 -6.88
CA LYS A 26 -4.47 -11.59 -6.16
C LYS A 26 -5.14 -11.54 -4.78
N ALA A 27 -4.99 -10.43 -4.07
CA ALA A 27 -5.64 -10.22 -2.78
C ALA A 27 -7.17 -10.23 -2.93
N GLU A 28 -7.72 -9.59 -3.96
CA GLU A 28 -9.14 -9.59 -4.26
C GLU A 28 -9.68 -10.99 -4.57
N GLU A 29 -8.94 -11.80 -5.34
CA GLU A 29 -9.25 -13.22 -5.59
C GLU A 29 -9.32 -14.01 -4.26
N MET A 30 -8.33 -13.81 -3.39
CA MET A 30 -8.25 -14.50 -2.09
C MET A 30 -9.33 -14.05 -1.10
N TYR A 31 -9.78 -12.79 -1.22
CA TYR A 31 -10.92 -12.26 -0.48
C TYR A 31 -12.25 -12.81 -1.00
N LYS A 32 -12.57 -12.58 -2.27
CA LYS A 32 -13.90 -12.87 -2.83
C LYS A 32 -14.13 -14.35 -3.13
N MET A 33 -13.14 -15.03 -3.72
CA MET A 33 -13.32 -16.40 -4.23
C MET A 33 -12.92 -17.44 -3.20
N ALA A 34 -11.79 -17.22 -2.51
CA ALA A 34 -11.26 -18.19 -1.54
C ALA A 34 -11.73 -17.95 -0.09
N GLY A 35 -12.30 -16.78 0.21
CA GLY A 35 -12.78 -16.41 1.56
C GLY A 35 -11.69 -16.43 2.63
N LYS A 36 -10.42 -16.19 2.26
CA LYS A 36 -9.28 -16.29 3.18
C LYS A 36 -8.97 -15.00 3.91
N ILE A 37 -9.29 -13.86 3.31
CA ILE A 37 -9.13 -12.52 3.90
C ILE A 37 -10.44 -12.18 4.61
N ARG A 38 -10.35 -11.74 5.87
CA ARG A 38 -11.52 -11.39 6.70
C ARG A 38 -11.68 -9.88 6.82
N GLY A 39 -12.90 -9.43 7.10
CA GLY A 39 -13.23 -8.01 7.21
C GLY A 39 -13.49 -7.36 5.85
N PHE A 40 -13.38 -6.04 5.79
CA PHE A 40 -13.64 -5.27 4.57
C PHE A 40 -12.36 -5.08 3.76
N PHE A 41 -12.41 -5.52 2.50
CA PHE A 41 -11.31 -5.37 1.54
C PHE A 41 -11.49 -4.14 0.65
N HIS A 42 -10.51 -3.24 0.66
CA HIS A 42 -10.55 -1.98 -0.09
C HIS A 42 -9.37 -1.90 -1.08
N ALA A 43 -9.61 -2.36 -2.30
CA ALA A 43 -8.56 -2.46 -3.32
C ALA A 43 -7.95 -1.10 -3.69
N TYR A 44 -6.67 -1.06 -4.02
CA TYR A 44 -5.99 0.12 -4.59
C TYR A 44 -6.02 0.18 -6.13
N VAL A 45 -6.74 -0.75 -6.78
CA VAL A 45 -6.84 -0.85 -8.24
C VAL A 45 -7.33 0.48 -8.86
N GLY A 46 -6.57 0.99 -9.82
CA GLY A 46 -6.86 2.23 -10.55
C GLY A 46 -6.24 3.50 -9.95
N GLN A 47 -5.54 3.39 -8.81
CA GLN A 47 -4.88 4.51 -8.12
C GLN A 47 -3.35 4.34 -8.06
N GLU A 48 -2.79 3.32 -8.70
CA GLU A 48 -1.39 2.92 -8.56
C GLU A 48 -0.40 4.01 -8.98
N ALA A 49 -0.77 4.81 -9.99
CA ALA A 49 0.04 5.92 -10.48
C ALA A 49 0.27 7.00 -9.41
N ILE A 50 -0.68 7.19 -8.48
CA ILE A 50 -0.55 8.13 -7.38
C ILE A 50 0.59 7.68 -6.45
N ALA A 51 0.59 6.40 -6.07
CA ALA A 51 1.63 5.85 -5.22
C ALA A 51 3.01 5.90 -5.90
N ALA A 52 3.09 5.46 -7.16
CA ALA A 52 4.34 5.46 -7.92
C ALA A 52 4.93 6.86 -8.12
N GLY A 53 4.11 7.83 -8.51
CA GLY A 53 4.55 9.22 -8.69
C GLY A 53 5.04 9.84 -7.38
N CYS A 54 4.33 9.60 -6.27
CA CYS A 54 4.71 10.10 -4.94
C CYS A 54 6.08 9.59 -4.49
N MET A 55 6.45 8.34 -4.78
CA MET A 55 7.75 7.79 -4.37
C MET A 55 8.94 8.49 -5.02
N THR A 56 8.75 9.12 -6.18
CA THR A 56 9.79 9.94 -6.83
C THR A 56 9.69 11.43 -6.52
N ALA A 57 8.62 11.85 -5.85
CA ALA A 57 8.38 13.24 -5.46
C ALA A 57 8.67 13.50 -3.96
N THR A 58 8.96 12.45 -3.20
CA THR A 58 9.22 12.48 -1.75
C THR A 58 10.51 11.74 -1.42
N ARG A 59 11.00 11.88 -0.20
CA ARG A 59 12.11 11.09 0.34
C ARG A 59 11.58 9.84 1.01
N HIS A 60 12.44 8.84 1.17
CA HIS A 60 12.05 7.59 1.85
C HIS A 60 11.65 7.84 3.31
N GLU A 61 12.29 8.79 3.98
CA GLU A 61 12.07 9.13 5.38
C GLU A 61 10.83 10.01 5.61
N ASP A 62 10.21 10.51 4.53
CA ASP A 62 8.98 11.29 4.65
C ASP A 62 7.84 10.38 5.16
N PRO A 63 7.17 10.73 6.28
CA PRO A 63 6.05 9.95 6.82
C PRO A 63 4.86 9.89 5.87
N PHE A 64 4.29 8.69 5.69
CA PHE A 64 3.05 8.49 4.97
C PHE A 64 1.95 8.00 5.92
N ILE A 65 0.89 8.79 6.02
CA ILE A 65 -0.33 8.50 6.79
C ILE A 65 -1.50 8.56 5.81
N THR A 66 -2.29 7.49 5.72
CA THR A 66 -3.25 7.31 4.61
C THR A 66 -4.63 6.88 5.09
N ALA A 67 -5.62 6.98 4.21
CA ALA A 67 -6.95 6.41 4.45
C ALA A 67 -6.93 4.87 4.26
N TYR A 68 -8.08 4.22 4.40
CA TYR A 68 -8.29 2.76 4.34
C TYR A 68 -7.91 2.04 3.02
N ARG A 69 -7.45 2.74 1.98
CA ARG A 69 -6.93 2.14 0.73
C ARG A 69 -5.40 2.18 0.78
N ASP A 70 -4.82 1.30 1.58
CA ASP A 70 -3.47 1.46 2.11
C ASP A 70 -2.45 0.42 1.62
N HIS A 71 -2.88 -0.68 0.98
CA HIS A 71 -1.93 -1.75 0.58
C HIS A 71 -0.93 -1.28 -0.46
N GLY A 72 -1.42 -0.54 -1.47
CA GLY A 72 -0.57 0.06 -2.50
C GLY A 72 0.47 1.03 -1.93
N TRP A 73 0.11 1.77 -0.87
CA TRP A 73 1.04 2.67 -0.18
C TRP A 73 2.10 1.91 0.61
N ALA A 74 1.71 0.86 1.33
CA ALA A 74 2.66 0.03 2.05
C ALA A 74 3.69 -0.61 1.10
N LEU A 75 3.23 -1.16 -0.04
CA LEU A 75 4.11 -1.70 -1.08
C LEU A 75 5.05 -0.61 -1.64
N ALA A 76 4.51 0.56 -1.98
CA ALA A 76 5.28 1.69 -2.51
C ALA A 76 6.35 2.18 -1.52
N LYS A 77 6.04 2.24 -0.24
CA LYS A 77 6.97 2.63 0.83
C LYS A 77 8.02 1.54 1.14
N GLY A 78 7.91 0.34 0.58
CA GLY A 78 8.91 -0.73 0.70
C GLY A 78 8.51 -1.89 1.61
N THR A 79 7.27 -1.95 2.08
CA THR A 79 6.77 -3.14 2.78
C THR A 79 6.70 -4.31 1.80
N SER A 80 7.36 -5.43 2.13
CA SER A 80 7.39 -6.57 1.22
C SER A 80 6.00 -7.13 0.93
N ALA A 81 5.75 -7.57 -0.30
CA ALA A 81 4.48 -8.19 -0.69
C ALA A 81 4.11 -9.41 0.18
N ASN A 82 5.12 -10.17 0.65
CA ASN A 82 4.92 -11.29 1.57
C ASN A 82 4.36 -10.83 2.92
N ALA A 83 4.90 -9.75 3.49
CA ALA A 83 4.40 -9.18 4.74
C ALA A 83 2.99 -8.58 4.56
N CYS A 84 2.76 -7.86 3.46
CA CYS A 84 1.45 -7.33 3.10
C CYS A 84 0.39 -8.44 2.98
N MET A 85 0.69 -9.52 2.25
CA MET A 85 -0.23 -10.64 2.08
C MET A 85 -0.44 -11.40 3.41
N ALA A 86 0.61 -11.56 4.21
CA ALA A 86 0.51 -12.14 5.55
C ALA A 86 -0.42 -11.32 6.46
N GLU A 87 -0.38 -9.99 6.37
CA GLU A 87 -1.27 -9.10 7.11
C GLU A 87 -2.75 -9.31 6.71
N LEU A 88 -3.04 -9.37 5.41
CA LEU A 88 -4.39 -9.65 4.91
C LEU A 88 -4.94 -11.01 5.37
N TYR A 89 -4.05 -12.00 5.52
CA TYR A 89 -4.40 -13.33 6.02
C TYR A 89 -4.46 -13.42 7.56
N GLY A 90 -4.20 -12.32 8.28
CA GLY A 90 -4.18 -12.30 9.75
C GLY A 90 -3.03 -13.12 10.35
N LYS A 91 -1.92 -13.27 9.64
CA LYS A 91 -0.75 -14.04 10.11
C LYS A 91 0.17 -13.17 10.96
N ALA A 92 0.83 -13.79 11.94
CA ALA A 92 1.80 -13.12 12.82
C ALA A 92 3.00 -12.48 12.08
N THR A 93 3.29 -12.95 10.86
CA THR A 93 4.34 -12.40 9.98
C THR A 93 3.87 -11.21 9.14
N GLY A 94 2.64 -10.73 9.33
CA GLY A 94 2.14 -9.50 8.71
C GLY A 94 2.87 -8.26 9.22
N CYS A 95 2.83 -7.16 8.46
CA CYS A 95 3.50 -5.91 8.82
C CYS A 95 3.01 -5.33 10.16
N ALA A 96 1.74 -5.55 10.51
CA ALA A 96 1.13 -5.23 11.80
C ALA A 96 0.78 -6.50 12.62
N LYS A 97 1.51 -7.61 12.39
CA LYS A 97 1.35 -8.91 13.05
C LYS A 97 -0.04 -9.54 12.84
N GLY A 98 -0.69 -9.24 11.71
CA GLY A 98 -2.01 -9.79 11.35
C GLY A 98 -3.18 -9.17 12.10
N LYS A 99 -2.94 -8.06 12.82
CA LYS A 99 -3.96 -7.37 13.63
C LYS A 99 -4.64 -6.24 12.89
N GLY A 100 -3.97 -5.67 11.90
CA GLY A 100 -4.47 -4.55 11.12
C GLY A 100 -5.42 -4.99 10.00
N GLY A 101 -5.16 -6.15 9.41
CA GLY A 101 -5.96 -6.65 8.29
C GLY A 101 -5.97 -5.64 7.12
N SER A 102 -7.05 -5.61 6.35
CA SER A 102 -7.09 -4.90 5.07
C SER A 102 -7.23 -3.36 5.13
N MET A 103 -7.27 -2.73 6.29
CA MET A 103 -7.42 -1.26 6.36
C MET A 103 -6.40 -0.57 7.26
N HIS A 104 -5.48 -1.32 7.86
CA HIS A 104 -4.59 -0.84 8.92
C HIS A 104 -3.17 -1.39 8.78
N PHE A 105 -2.63 -1.44 7.56
CA PHE A 105 -1.23 -1.76 7.35
C PHE A 105 -0.36 -0.71 8.02
N PHE A 106 0.73 -1.14 8.65
CA PHE A 106 1.60 -0.25 9.40
C PHE A 106 3.04 -0.77 9.33
N ASP A 107 4.00 0.09 9.03
CA ASP A 107 5.42 -0.26 8.97
C ASP A 107 6.30 0.94 9.33
N VAL A 108 6.72 0.98 10.60
CA VAL A 108 7.59 2.04 11.15
C VAL A 108 8.92 2.11 10.42
N LYS A 109 9.48 0.96 9.99
CA LYS A 109 10.81 0.94 9.36
C LYS A 109 10.80 1.66 8.01
N ASN A 110 9.66 1.62 7.33
CA ASN A 110 9.44 2.25 6.03
C ASN A 110 8.69 3.58 6.14
N TYR A 111 8.62 4.20 7.33
CA TYR A 111 7.92 5.47 7.57
C TYR A 111 6.46 5.46 7.10
N PHE A 112 5.80 4.30 7.21
CA PHE A 112 4.41 4.11 6.85
C PHE A 112 3.55 3.89 8.09
N PHE A 113 2.73 4.89 8.42
CA PHE A 113 2.03 4.99 9.69
C PHE A 113 0.52 4.76 9.57
N GLY A 114 0.08 3.91 8.64
CA GLY A 114 -1.30 3.42 8.68
C GLY A 114 -2.13 3.69 7.43
N GLY A 115 -3.03 2.74 7.18
CA GLY A 115 -4.38 3.03 6.74
C GLY A 115 -5.30 3.31 7.94
N HIS A 116 -6.14 4.33 7.80
CA HIS A 116 -7.16 4.66 8.78
C HIS A 116 -8.56 4.30 8.26
N GLY A 117 -9.22 3.35 8.93
CA GLY A 117 -10.58 2.89 8.64
C GLY A 117 -11.65 3.94 8.93
N ILE A 118 -11.40 4.86 9.87
CA ILE A 118 -12.27 5.99 10.15
C ILE A 118 -11.95 7.12 9.17
N VAL A 119 -12.90 7.43 8.29
CA VAL A 119 -12.75 8.45 7.26
C VAL A 119 -12.41 9.80 7.90
N GLY A 120 -11.29 10.39 7.50
CA GLY A 120 -10.83 11.69 7.96
C GLY A 120 -9.91 11.64 9.19
N ALA A 121 -9.80 10.50 9.89
CA ALA A 121 -8.92 10.37 11.04
C ALA A 121 -7.45 10.61 10.70
N GLN A 122 -7.03 10.23 9.49
CA GLN A 122 -5.67 10.40 8.98
C GLN A 122 -5.27 11.88 8.81
N ILE A 123 -6.23 12.80 8.69
CA ILE A 123 -5.96 14.23 8.40
C ILE A 123 -5.32 14.89 9.62
N GLY A 124 -5.95 14.72 10.80
CA GLY A 124 -5.43 15.31 12.04
C GLY A 124 -4.09 14.68 12.45
N THR A 125 -3.96 13.36 12.33
CA THR A 125 -2.71 12.66 12.66
C THR A 125 -1.59 12.92 11.65
N GLY A 126 -1.92 13.23 10.39
CA GLY A 126 -0.93 13.58 9.37
C GLY A 126 -0.41 15.01 9.48
N ALA A 127 -1.12 15.90 10.17
CA ALA A 127 -0.76 17.31 10.32
C ALA A 127 0.01 17.62 11.62
N GLY A 128 -0.14 16.79 12.66
CA GLY A 128 0.51 16.95 13.96
C GLY A 128 1.78 16.14 14.09
#